data_AF-A0A966ESG6-F1
#
_entry.id   AF-A0A966ESG6-F1
#
_cell.length_a   1.000
_cell.length_b   1.000
_cell.length_c   1.000
_cell.angle_alpha   90.00
_cell.angle_beta   90.00
_cell.angle_gamma   90.00
#
_symmetry.space_group_name_H-M   'P 1'
#
loop_
_entity.id
_entity.type
_entity.pdbx_description
1 polymer ?
#
loop_
_entity_poly.entity_id
_entity_poly.type
_entity_poly.pdbx_seq_one_letter_code
_entity_poly.pdbx_strand_id
1 'polypeptide(L)'
;MTPKAEVRRLGGPLTALGLAVVWAFLAARAPDVTYHFAPMLIGGVWVAIDGLSRAGSTPRRAVNQALIGFGLAIITTSILSVKGDLEGSVLWDSSDNAPVVFESLVLAALGALMGLVVAVRHAAKTPSIE
;
A
#
# COMPACT_ATOMS: atom_id res chain seq x y z
N MET A 1 -6.93 1.94 -27.80
CA MET A 1 -7.37 2.25 -26.41
C MET A 1 -7.55 3.75 -26.28
N THR A 2 -8.55 4.22 -25.54
CA THR A 2 -8.75 5.66 -25.34
C THR A 2 -7.88 6.17 -24.18
N PRO A 3 -7.39 7.43 -24.21
CA PRO A 3 -6.54 7.98 -23.14
C PRO A 3 -7.14 7.88 -21.74
N LYS A 4 -8.48 8.00 -21.63
CA LYS A 4 -9.22 7.85 -20.36
C LYS A 4 -9.14 6.44 -19.78
N ALA A 5 -9.10 5.40 -20.62
CA ALA A 5 -8.98 4.01 -20.18
C ALA A 5 -7.57 3.70 -19.64
N GLU A 6 -6.55 4.35 -20.20
CA GLU A 6 -5.16 4.20 -19.79
C GLU A 6 -4.87 4.87 -18.45
N VAL A 7 -5.36 6.11 -18.26
CA VAL A 7 -5.30 6.81 -16.97
C VAL A 7 -6.00 6.02 -15.87
N ARG A 8 -7.18 5.45 -16.14
CA ARG A 8 -7.89 4.59 -15.17
C ARG A 8 -7.11 3.31 -14.85
N ARG A 9 -6.37 2.74 -15.81
CA ARG A 9 -5.56 1.54 -15.59
C ARG A 9 -4.34 1.82 -14.73
N LEU A 10 -3.74 3.01 -14.87
CA LEU A 10 -2.52 3.39 -14.18
C LEU A 10 -2.76 4.16 -12.87
N GLY A 11 -4.00 4.61 -12.59
CA GLY A 11 -4.32 5.38 -11.39
C GLY A 11 -3.89 4.68 -10.10
N GLY A 12 -4.36 3.46 -9.86
CA GLY A 12 -4.00 2.68 -8.67
C GLY A 12 -2.49 2.49 -8.45
N PRO A 13 -1.71 1.95 -9.42
CA PRO A 13 -0.28 1.74 -9.22
C PRO A 13 0.49 3.07 -9.08
N LEU A 14 0.12 4.12 -9.83
CA LEU A 14 0.75 5.43 -9.70
C LEU A 14 0.46 6.06 -8.33
N THR A 15 -0.73 5.87 -7.77
CA THR A 15 -1.04 6.33 -6.41
C THR A 15 -0.18 5.61 -5.37
N ALA A 16 -0.07 4.28 -5.44
CA ALA A 16 0.78 3.53 -4.51
C ALA A 16 2.26 3.95 -4.62
N LEU A 17 2.77 4.14 -5.83
CA LEU A 17 4.12 4.63 -6.07
C LEU A 17 4.32 6.06 -5.54
N GLY A 18 3.36 6.94 -5.79
CA GLY A 18 3.40 8.31 -5.28
C GLY A 18 3.44 8.35 -3.75
N LEU A 19 2.64 7.53 -3.07
CA LEU A 19 2.69 7.40 -1.61
C LEU A 19 4.04 6.88 -1.12
N ALA A 20 4.63 5.89 -1.80
CA ALA A 20 5.96 5.39 -1.47
C ALA A 20 7.04 6.47 -1.60
N VAL A 21 6.99 7.28 -2.66
CA VAL A 21 7.92 8.41 -2.87
C VAL A 21 7.74 9.48 -1.80
N VAL A 22 6.50 9.86 -1.50
CA VAL A 22 6.19 10.85 -0.45
C VAL A 22 6.67 10.35 0.90
N TRP A 23 6.39 9.10 1.26
CA TRP A 23 6.86 8.51 2.50
C TRP A 23 8.39 8.51 2.58
N ALA A 24 9.07 8.07 1.52
CA ALA A 24 10.53 8.04 1.51
C ALA A 24 11.14 9.44 1.63
N PHE A 25 10.55 10.45 0.99
CA PHE A 25 10.99 11.83 1.13
C PHE A 25 10.80 12.35 2.56
N LEU A 26 9.65 12.08 3.17
CA LEU A 26 9.35 12.50 4.53
C LEU A 26 10.25 11.83 5.57
N ALA A 27 10.46 10.52 5.45
CA ALA A 27 11.35 9.74 6.30
C ALA A 27 12.79 10.24 6.22
N ALA A 28 13.30 10.53 5.00
CA ALA A 28 14.64 11.07 4.82
C ALA A 28 14.83 12.51 5.37
N ARG A 29 13.74 13.25 5.61
CA ARG A 29 13.78 14.62 6.16
C ARG A 29 13.66 14.67 7.68
N ALA A 30 13.01 13.67 8.26
CA ALA A 30 12.75 13.54 9.69
C ALA A 30 12.77 12.06 10.06
N PRO A 31 13.98 11.44 10.16
CA PRO A 31 14.13 10.00 10.39
C PRO A 31 13.63 9.57 11.77
N ASP A 32 13.54 10.50 12.72
CA ASP A 32 12.99 10.36 14.07
C ASP A 32 11.45 10.39 14.11
N VAL A 33 10.79 10.74 13.00
CA VAL A 33 9.33 10.78 12.88
C VAL A 33 8.82 9.53 12.17
N THR A 34 8.02 8.73 12.87
CA THR A 34 7.42 7.52 12.29
C THR A 34 6.12 7.80 11.56
N TYR A 35 6.07 7.43 10.28
CA TYR A 35 4.85 7.50 9.47
C TYR A 35 4.11 6.16 9.47
N HIS A 36 3.52 5.79 10.60
CA HIS A 36 2.94 4.46 10.85
C HIS A 36 2.02 3.96 9.71
N PHE A 37 1.13 4.81 9.21
CA PHE A 37 0.14 4.39 8.22
C PHE A 37 0.64 4.40 6.76
N ALA A 38 1.82 4.94 6.48
CA ALA A 38 2.35 4.98 5.12
C ALA A 38 2.53 3.58 4.50
N PRO A 39 3.19 2.60 5.17
CA PRO A 39 3.27 1.22 4.68
C PRO A 39 1.90 0.60 4.39
N MET A 40 0.93 0.83 5.29
CA MET A 40 -0.44 0.34 5.15
C MET A 40 -1.14 0.90 3.91
N LEU A 41 -1.03 2.22 3.70
CA LEU A 41 -1.62 2.85 2.53
C LEU A 41 -0.96 2.34 1.22
N ILE A 42 0.35 2.20 1.19
CA ILE A 42 1.07 1.66 0.01
C ILE A 42 0.63 0.23 -0.31
N GLY A 43 0.49 -0.61 0.72
CA GLY A 43 0.05 -1.99 0.58
C GLY A 43 -1.37 -2.13 0.03
N GLY A 44 -2.29 -1.24 0.43
CA GLY A 44 -3.73 -1.38 0.15
C GLY A 44 -4.32 -0.49 -0.93
N VAL A 45 -3.76 0.69 -1.18
CA VAL A 45 -4.43 1.77 -1.93
C VAL A 45 -4.71 1.39 -3.38
N TRP A 46 -3.78 0.70 -4.05
CA TRP A 46 -3.96 0.29 -5.44
C TRP A 46 -5.14 -0.67 -5.55
N VAL A 47 -5.15 -1.72 -4.74
CA VAL A 47 -6.20 -2.74 -4.75
C VAL A 47 -7.57 -2.13 -4.45
N ALA A 48 -7.63 -1.23 -3.46
CA ALA A 48 -8.85 -0.53 -3.12
C ALA A 48 -9.37 0.35 -4.26
N ILE A 49 -8.52 1.17 -4.88
CA ILE A 49 -8.90 2.05 -6.00
C ILE A 49 -9.40 1.23 -7.19
N ASP A 50 -8.68 0.19 -7.60
CA ASP A 50 -9.06 -0.61 -8.78
C ASP A 50 -10.29 -1.48 -8.49
N GLY A 51 -10.42 -1.97 -7.25
CA GLY A 51 -11.60 -2.70 -6.77
C GLY A 51 -12.87 -1.86 -6.75
N LEU A 52 -12.78 -0.57 -6.40
CA LEU A 52 -13.91 0.37 -6.45
C LEU A 52 -14.24 0.83 -7.87
N SER A 53 -13.28 0.79 -8.79
CA SER A 53 -13.42 1.35 -10.14
C SER A 53 -13.93 0.36 -11.19
N ARG A 54 -13.95 -0.95 -10.90
CA ARG A 54 -14.25 -2.00 -11.88
C ARG A 54 -15.35 -2.96 -11.43
N ALA A 55 -16.48 -2.88 -12.11
CA ALA A 55 -17.36 -4.03 -12.32
C ALA A 55 -16.54 -5.13 -13.05
N GLY A 56 -16.29 -6.26 -12.39
CA GLY A 56 -15.60 -7.41 -13.00
C GLY A 56 -14.11 -7.61 -12.66
N SER A 57 -13.59 -7.06 -11.55
CA SER A 57 -12.25 -7.46 -11.08
C SER A 57 -12.27 -8.93 -10.62
N THR A 58 -11.46 -9.79 -11.23
CA THR A 58 -11.35 -11.19 -10.79
C THR A 58 -10.58 -11.29 -9.47
N PRO A 59 -10.90 -12.26 -8.59
CA PRO A 59 -10.18 -12.45 -7.33
C PRO A 59 -8.66 -12.60 -7.51
N ARG A 60 -8.24 -13.32 -8.55
CA ARG A 60 -6.82 -13.51 -8.90
C ARG A 60 -6.11 -12.19 -9.16
N ARG A 61 -6.77 -11.24 -9.83
CA ARG A 61 -6.19 -9.92 -10.11
C ARG A 61 -6.05 -9.09 -8.83
N ALA A 62 -7.07 -9.09 -7.97
CA ALA A 62 -7.01 -8.38 -6.69
C ALA A 62 -5.88 -8.92 -5.80
N VAL A 63 -5.68 -10.25 -5.76
CA VAL A 63 -4.55 -10.89 -5.07
C VAL A 63 -3.22 -10.43 -5.66
N ASN A 64 -3.04 -10.47 -6.98
CA ASN A 64 -1.80 -10.01 -7.61
C ASN A 64 -1.50 -8.53 -7.28
N GLN A 65 -2.52 -7.67 -7.28
CA GLN A 65 -2.35 -6.26 -6.93
C GLN A 65 -1.97 -6.08 -5.45
N ALA A 66 -2.56 -6.85 -4.55
CA ALA A 66 -2.24 -6.82 -3.13
C ALA A 66 -0.79 -7.25 -2.89
N LEU A 67 -0.34 -8.29 -3.58
CA LEU A 67 1.06 -8.76 -3.52
C LEU A 67 2.03 -7.72 -4.07
N ILE A 68 1.71 -7.03 -5.16
CA ILE A 68 2.60 -5.99 -5.71
C ILE A 68 2.62 -4.76 -4.79
N GLY A 69 1.48 -4.32 -4.25
CA GLY A 69 1.42 -3.22 -3.28
C GLY A 69 2.21 -3.55 -2.01
N PHE A 70 2.06 -4.77 -1.49
CA PHE A 70 2.85 -5.26 -0.37
C PHE A 70 4.34 -5.32 -0.70
N GLY A 71 4.71 -5.85 -1.86
CA GLY A 71 6.10 -5.88 -2.33
C GLY A 71 6.71 -4.49 -2.45
N LEU A 72 5.96 -3.50 -2.93
CA LEU A 72 6.39 -2.11 -2.98
C LEU A 72 6.66 -1.56 -1.56
N ALA A 73 5.77 -1.81 -0.61
CA ALA A 73 5.97 -1.40 0.77
C ALA A 73 7.20 -2.06 1.40
N ILE A 74 7.46 -3.35 1.13
CA ILE A 74 8.68 -4.05 1.56
C ILE A 74 9.92 -3.34 0.98
N ILE A 75 9.94 -3.11 -0.33
CA ILE A 75 11.08 -2.47 -1.00
C ILE A 75 11.36 -1.09 -0.40
N THR A 76 10.33 -0.27 -0.23
CA THR A 76 10.48 1.07 0.38
C THR A 76 10.98 0.96 1.83
N THR A 77 10.41 0.07 2.63
CA THR A 77 10.85 -0.15 4.03
C THR A 77 12.32 -0.58 4.08
N SER A 78 12.75 -1.51 3.22
CA SER A 78 14.14 -1.96 3.17
C SER A 78 15.09 -0.84 2.79
N ILE A 79 14.74 0.00 1.81
CA ILE A 79 15.55 1.15 1.40
C ILE A 79 15.71 2.12 2.57
N LEU A 80 14.61 2.47 3.24
CA LEU A 80 14.65 3.41 4.36
C LEU A 80 15.40 2.84 5.57
N SER A 81 15.22 1.55 5.87
CA SER A 81 15.94 0.86 6.94
C SER A 81 17.45 0.86 6.73
N VAL A 82 17.92 0.52 5.52
CA VAL A 82 19.35 0.51 5.18
C VAL A 82 19.95 1.91 5.26
N LYS A 83 19.16 2.95 4.99
CA LYS A 83 19.60 4.35 5.05
C LYS A 83 19.57 4.94 6.47
N GLY A 84 18.99 4.25 7.45
CA GLY A 84 18.74 4.83 8.77
C GLY A 84 17.61 5.87 8.78
N ASP A 85 16.70 5.81 7.81
CA ASP A 85 15.57 6.75 7.71
C ASP A 85 14.33 6.26 8.49
N LEU A 86 14.45 5.21 9.32
CA LEU A 86 13.38 4.61 10.12
C LEU A 86 13.81 4.50 11.60
N GLU A 87 14.19 5.62 12.21
CA GLU A 87 14.72 5.69 13.59
C GLU A 87 13.67 6.12 14.63
N GLY A 88 12.47 6.49 14.19
CA GLY A 88 11.39 6.87 15.10
C GLY A 88 10.85 5.70 15.94
N SER A 89 9.87 6.00 16.80
CA SER A 89 9.22 5.00 17.67
C SER A 89 8.20 4.13 16.93
N VAL A 90 7.82 2.99 17.52
CA VAL A 90 6.69 2.18 17.05
C VAL A 90 5.42 2.55 17.84
N LEU A 91 4.23 2.20 17.34
CA LEU A 91 2.93 2.53 17.94
C LEU A 91 2.77 2.01 19.38
N TRP A 92 3.40 0.88 19.68
CA TRP A 92 3.23 0.19 20.96
C TRP A 92 4.44 0.30 21.89
N ASP A 93 5.54 0.91 21.44
CA ASP A 93 6.76 1.07 22.23
C ASP A 93 7.53 2.31 21.77
N SER A 94 7.88 3.16 22.74
CA SER A 94 8.66 4.37 22.50
C SER A 94 10.15 4.17 22.79
N SER A 95 10.60 2.93 23.02
CA SER A 95 12.01 2.61 23.23
C SER A 95 12.82 2.67 21.93
N ASP A 96 14.10 3.07 22.05
CA ASP A 96 15.05 3.19 20.92
C ASP A 96 15.35 1.85 20.21
N ASN A 97 14.95 0.72 20.81
CA ASN A 97 15.20 -0.62 20.26
C ASN A 97 13.97 -1.22 19.57
N ALA A 98 12.88 -0.47 19.47
CA ALA A 98 11.66 -1.01 18.91
C ALA A 98 11.80 -1.25 17.38
N PRO A 99 11.40 -2.41 16.86
CA PRO A 99 11.67 -2.77 15.47
C PRO A 99 10.68 -2.09 14.49
N VAL A 100 10.95 -0.83 14.12
CA VAL A 100 10.13 -0.03 13.18
C VAL A 100 9.92 -0.73 11.84
N VAL A 101 10.92 -1.48 11.38
CA VAL A 101 10.82 -2.33 10.19
C VAL A 101 9.72 -3.37 10.35
N PHE A 102 9.66 -4.06 11.49
CA PHE A 102 8.64 -5.07 11.75
C PHE A 102 7.24 -4.45 11.77
N GLU A 103 7.06 -3.32 12.44
CA GLU A 103 5.80 -2.58 12.41
C GLU A 103 5.39 -2.23 10.97
N SER A 104 6.30 -1.68 10.19
CA SER A 104 6.04 -1.27 8.81
C SER A 104 5.58 -2.46 7.96
N LEU A 105 6.18 -3.64 8.14
CA LEU A 105 5.78 -4.86 7.44
C LEU A 105 4.40 -5.35 7.87
N VAL A 106 4.08 -5.32 9.16
CA VAL A 106 2.75 -5.70 9.67
C VAL A 106 1.68 -4.75 9.13
N LEU A 107 1.93 -3.45 9.18
CA LEU A 107 0.99 -2.44 8.70
C LEU A 107 0.80 -2.53 7.18
N ALA A 108 1.86 -2.79 6.41
CA ALA A 108 1.76 -3.04 4.98
C ALA A 108 0.92 -4.28 4.66
N ALA A 109 1.09 -5.37 5.40
CA ALA A 109 0.29 -6.59 5.25
C ALA A 109 -1.20 -6.32 5.55
N LEU A 110 -1.49 -5.60 6.64
CA LEU A 110 -2.86 -5.19 6.98
C LEU A 110 -3.48 -4.32 5.88
N GLY A 111 -2.72 -3.38 5.33
CA GLY A 111 -3.14 -2.55 4.21
C GLY A 111 -3.51 -3.38 2.98
N ALA A 112 -2.63 -4.30 2.57
CA ALA A 112 -2.86 -5.20 1.45
C ALA A 112 -4.10 -6.09 1.65
N LEU A 113 -4.28 -6.64 2.86
CA LEU A 113 -5.46 -7.43 3.23
C LEU A 113 -6.74 -6.60 3.18
N MET A 114 -6.74 -5.38 3.73
CA MET A 114 -7.90 -4.49 3.69
C MET A 114 -8.27 -4.12 2.25
N GLY A 115 -7.28 -3.76 1.42
CA GLY A 115 -7.48 -3.49 0.00
C GLY A 115 -8.09 -4.68 -0.73
N LEU A 116 -7.59 -5.89 -0.47
CA LEU A 116 -8.13 -7.13 -1.02
C LEU A 116 -9.58 -7.38 -0.59
N VAL A 117 -9.90 -7.23 0.70
CA VAL A 117 -11.25 -7.39 1.23
C VAL A 117 -12.22 -6.40 0.58
N VAL A 118 -11.82 -5.14 0.40
CA VAL A 118 -12.62 -4.12 -0.27
C VAL A 118 -12.90 -4.52 -1.72
N ALA A 119 -11.86 -4.94 -2.46
CA ALA A 119 -12.01 -5.34 -3.86
C ALA A 119 -12.92 -6.56 -4.02
N VAL A 120 -12.75 -7.60 -3.18
CA VAL A 120 -13.59 -8.80 -3.22
C VAL A 120 -15.05 -8.49 -2.88
N ARG A 121 -15.29 -7.67 -1.84
CA ARG A 121 -16.65 -7.25 -1.46
C ARG A 121 -17.33 -6.44 -2.56
N HIS A 122 -16.59 -5.60 -3.27
CA HIS A 122 -17.15 -4.81 -4.36
C HIS A 122 -17.45 -5.68 -5.60
N ALA A 123 -16.56 -6.62 -5.92
CA ALA A 123 -16.79 -7.59 -7.00
C ALA A 123 -18.05 -8.45 -6.75
N ALA A 124 -18.27 -8.91 -5.51
CA ALA A 124 -19.44 -9.71 -5.14
C ALA A 124 -20.78 -8.95 -5.22
N LYS A 125 -20.76 -7.61 -5.10
CA LYS A 125 -21.97 -6.76 -5.13
C LYS A 125 -22.36 -6.30 -6.52
N THR A 126 -21.52 -6.50 -7.53
CA THR A 126 -21.83 -6.09 -8.90
C THR A 126 -22.64 -7.21 -9.56
N PRO A 127 -23.95 -7.02 -9.86
CA PRO A 127 -24.76 -8.05 -10.50
C PRO A 127 -24.19 -8.38 -11.89
N SER A 128 -24.13 -9.66 -12.23
CA SER A 128 -23.86 -10.11 -13.59
C SER A 128 -25.02 -9.67 -14.47
N ILE A 129 -24.78 -8.71 -15.36
CA ILE A 129 -25.71 -8.43 -16.44
C ILE A 129 -25.56 -9.62 -17.40
N GLU A 130 -26.52 -10.54 -17.33
CA GLU A 130 -26.77 -11.55 -18.37
C GLU A 130 -27.22 -10.87 -19.67
#